data_AF-A0A968VDW8-F1
#
_entry.id   AF-A0A968VDW8-F1
#
_cell.length_a   1.000
_cell.length_b   1.000
_cell.length_c   1.000
_cell.angle_alpha   90.00
_cell.angle_beta   90.00
_cell.angle_gamma   90.00
#
_symmetry.space_group_name_H-M   'P 1'
#
loop_
_entity.id
_entity.type
_entity.pdbx_description
1 polymer ?
#
loop_
_entity_poly.entity_id
_entity_poly.type
_entity_poly.pdbx_seq_one_letter_code
_entity_poly.pdbx_strand_id
1 'polypeptide(L)'
;MSDSLSKRKLLSALCHGSSLLSTLVVSFSIPLVILLVSDDPVVKDNAKEALNFHLNIWLYGVIFGILTLILIGYLLLGILALVSFILPVMAIIKVLVNPSEVFRYPFIFRIL
;
A
#
# COMPACT_ATOMS: atom_id res chain seq x y z
N MET A 1 25.66 -1.83 -10.31
CA MET A 1 24.92 -2.93 -9.66
C MET A 1 24.38 -2.54 -8.28
N SER A 2 25.19 -1.96 -7.38
CA SER A 2 24.73 -1.54 -6.03
C SER A 2 23.72 -0.38 -6.06
N ASP A 3 23.91 0.58 -6.97
CA ASP A 3 23.06 1.76 -7.08
C ASP A 3 21.62 1.43 -7.52
N SER A 4 21.47 0.63 -8.58
CA SER A 4 20.16 0.16 -9.07
C SER A 4 19.38 -0.65 -8.01
N LEU A 5 20.09 -1.48 -7.26
CA LEU A 5 19.50 -2.25 -6.16
C LEU A 5 19.03 -1.34 -5.01
N SER A 6 19.84 -0.33 -4.67
CA SER A 6 19.52 0.65 -3.62
C SER A 6 18.31 1.50 -4.01
N LYS A 7 18.27 1.96 -5.27
CA LYS A 7 17.12 2.67 -5.85
C LYS A 7 15.85 1.82 -5.80
N ARG A 8 15.93 0.54 -6.18
CA ARG A 8 14.79 -0.39 -6.11
C ARG A 8 14.24 -0.54 -4.69
N LYS A 9 15.13 -0.75 -3.71
CA LYS A 9 14.76 -0.86 -2.29
C LYS A 9 14.05 0.40 -1.82
N LEU A 10 14.63 1.57 -2.08
CA LEU A 10 14.08 2.85 -1.67
C LEU A 10 12.71 3.09 -2.29
N LEU A 11 12.57 2.99 -3.62
CA LEU A 11 11.31 3.28 -4.29
C LEU A 11 10.20 2.28 -3.92
N SER A 12 10.53 0.98 -3.78
CA SER A 12 9.55 -0.02 -3.34
C SER A 12 9.09 0.23 -1.91
N ALA A 13 10.02 0.58 -1.01
CA ALA A 13 9.68 0.94 0.37
C ALA A 13 8.83 2.22 0.44
N LEU A 14 9.11 3.23 -0.40
CA LEU A 14 8.31 4.46 -0.47
C LEU A 14 6.89 4.20 -0.99
N CYS A 15 6.71 3.27 -1.93
CA CYS A 15 5.36 2.89 -2.39
C CYS A 15 4.50 2.42 -1.23
N HIS A 16 4.98 1.46 -0.44
CA HIS A 16 4.24 0.91 0.70
C HIS A 16 4.19 1.88 1.88
N GLY A 17 5.29 2.57 2.17
CA GLY A 17 5.38 3.52 3.29
C GLY A 17 4.51 4.76 3.12
N SER A 18 4.16 5.13 1.89
CA SER A 18 3.23 6.23 1.63
C SER A 18 1.88 6.05 2.36
N SER A 19 1.43 4.81 2.51
CA SER A 19 0.19 4.45 3.21
C SER A 19 0.21 4.78 4.72
N LEU A 20 1.38 5.02 5.30
CA LEU A 20 1.54 5.37 6.73
C LEU A 20 1.47 6.89 7.00
N LEU A 21 1.58 7.73 5.97
CA LEU A 21 1.61 9.19 6.15
C LEU A 21 0.22 9.79 6.36
N SER A 22 -0.76 9.36 5.56
CA SER A 22 -2.16 9.76 5.66
C SER A 22 -3.04 8.80 4.87
N THR A 23 -4.34 8.78 5.13
CA THR A 23 -5.31 8.09 4.27
C THR A 23 -5.76 8.96 3.08
N LEU A 24 -5.16 10.15 2.88
CA LEU A 24 -5.59 11.17 1.93
C LEU A 24 -4.74 11.19 0.65
N VAL A 25 -5.11 12.11 -0.27
CA VAL A 25 -4.60 12.26 -1.64
C VAL A 25 -3.06 12.23 -1.74
N VAL A 26 -2.35 12.83 -0.78
CA VAL A 26 -0.88 12.89 -0.79
C VAL A 26 -0.26 11.48 -0.76
N SER A 27 -0.80 10.59 0.07
CA SER A 27 -0.28 9.23 0.21
C SER A 27 -0.52 8.38 -1.04
N PHE A 28 -1.67 8.52 -1.69
CA PHE A 28 -1.96 7.83 -2.96
C PHE A 28 -1.05 8.31 -4.10
N SER A 29 -0.68 9.59 -4.11
CA SER A 29 0.10 10.20 -5.18
C SER A 29 1.54 9.68 -5.29
N ILE A 30 2.13 9.25 -4.18
CA ILE A 30 3.52 8.74 -4.14
C ILE A 30 3.69 7.48 -5.01
N PRO A 31 2.96 6.36 -4.77
CA PRO A 31 3.08 5.19 -5.61
C PRO A 31 2.56 5.45 -7.03
N LEU A 32 1.61 6.38 -7.23
CA LEU A 32 1.19 6.77 -8.58
C LEU A 32 2.32 7.41 -9.38
N VAL A 33 3.01 8.40 -8.80
CA VAL A 33 4.16 9.04 -9.45
C VAL A 33 5.26 8.01 -9.70
N ILE A 34 5.59 7.16 -8.71
CA ILE A 34 6.60 6.11 -8.87
C ILE A 34 6.22 5.14 -10.00
N LEU A 35 4.95 4.74 -10.12
CA LEU A 35 4.47 3.88 -11.21
C LEU A 35 4.69 4.51 -12.59
N LEU A 36 4.50 5.82 -12.71
CA LEU A 36 4.63 6.56 -13.97
C LEU A 36 6.09 6.85 -14.35
N VAL A 37 6.96 7.08 -13.36
CA VAL A 37 8.35 7.52 -13.62
C VAL A 37 9.40 6.40 -13.54
N SER A 38 9.08 5.24 -12.96
CA SER A 38 10.04 4.15 -12.79
C SER A 38 10.07 3.23 -14.02
N ASP A 39 11.27 2.92 -14.50
CA ASP A 39 11.51 1.90 -15.54
C ASP A 39 11.75 0.50 -14.95
N ASP A 40 11.95 0.39 -13.62
CA ASP A 40 12.18 -0.90 -12.97
C ASP A 40 10.84 -1.67 -12.80
N PRO A 41 10.69 -2.87 -13.40
CA PRO A 41 9.43 -3.61 -13.37
C PRO A 41 9.02 -4.02 -11.96
N VAL A 42 9.96 -4.34 -11.07
CA VAL A 42 9.65 -4.73 -9.68
C VAL A 42 9.15 -3.53 -8.90
N VAL A 43 9.72 -2.34 -9.14
CA VAL A 43 9.23 -1.10 -8.54
C VAL A 43 7.82 -0.77 -9.04
N LYS A 44 7.56 -0.91 -10.35
CA LYS A 44 6.22 -0.67 -10.92
C LYS A 44 5.18 -1.61 -10.35
N ASP A 45 5.51 -2.88 -10.17
CA ASP A 45 4.58 -3.85 -9.58
C ASP A 45 4.31 -3.58 -8.09
N ASN A 46 5.33 -3.16 -7.32
CA ASN A 46 5.13 -2.71 -5.94
C ASN A 46 4.27 -1.43 -5.87
N ALA A 47 4.47 -0.50 -6.81
CA ALA A 47 3.68 0.71 -6.92
C ALA A 47 2.20 0.42 -7.23
N LYS A 48 1.93 -0.49 -8.19
CA LYS A 48 0.57 -0.97 -8.49
C LYS A 48 -0.07 -1.65 -7.29
N GLU A 49 0.67 -2.48 -6.57
CA GLU A 49 0.12 -3.16 -5.41
C GLU A 49 -0.22 -2.14 -4.29
N ALA A 50 0.65 -1.17 -4.02
CA ALA A 50 0.38 -0.11 -3.05
C ALA A 50 -0.85 0.74 -3.44
N LEU A 51 -1.01 1.06 -4.74
CA LEU A 51 -2.20 1.77 -5.25
C LEU A 51 -3.47 0.94 -5.06
N ASN A 52 -3.44 -0.35 -5.41
CA ASN A 52 -4.55 -1.26 -5.17
C ASN A 52 -4.88 -1.31 -3.66
N PHE A 53 -3.88 -1.33 -2.78
CA PHE A 53 -4.10 -1.29 -1.33
C PHE A 53 -4.83 -0.01 -0.89
N HIS A 54 -4.41 1.17 -1.36
CA HIS A 54 -5.10 2.42 -1.06
C HIS A 54 -6.59 2.40 -1.48
N LEU A 55 -6.87 1.95 -2.71
CA LEU A 55 -8.24 1.84 -3.22
C LEU A 55 -9.09 0.90 -2.35
N ASN A 56 -8.52 -0.21 -1.89
CA ASN A 56 -9.23 -1.15 -1.02
C ASN A 56 -9.46 -0.59 0.38
N ILE A 57 -8.49 0.10 0.97
CA ILE A 57 -8.68 0.77 2.27
C ILE A 57 -9.79 1.82 2.18
N TRP A 58 -9.87 2.60 1.10
CA TRP A 58 -10.98 3.53 0.89
C TRP A 58 -12.32 2.83 0.71
N LEU A 59 -12.37 1.79 -0.11
CA LEU A 59 -13.58 0.99 -0.32
C LEU A 59 -14.10 0.40 1.00
N TYR A 60 -13.24 -0.29 1.74
CA TYR A 60 -13.58 -0.87 3.04
C TYR A 60 -13.95 0.21 4.05
N GLY A 61 -13.27 1.36 4.04
CA GLY A 61 -13.60 2.50 4.89
C GLY A 61 -15.02 3.01 4.66
N VAL A 62 -15.46 3.12 3.39
CA VAL A 62 -16.83 3.52 3.05
C VAL A 62 -17.84 2.45 3.50
N ILE A 63 -17.59 1.18 3.20
CA ILE A 63 -18.50 0.07 3.58
C ILE A 63 -18.65 0.00 5.10
N PHE A 64 -17.54 0.00 5.84
CA PHE A 64 -17.55 -0.08 7.29
C PHE A 64 -18.10 1.20 7.92
N GLY A 65 -17.87 2.36 7.30
CA GLY A 65 -18.50 3.62 7.66
C GLY A 65 -20.03 3.56 7.60
N ILE A 66 -20.60 3.02 6.53
CA ILE A 66 -22.07 2.81 6.43
C ILE A 66 -22.57 1.84 7.52
N LEU A 67 -21.81 0.78 7.80
CA LEU A 67 -22.17 -0.19 8.84
C LEU A 67 -22.13 0.38 10.27
N THR A 68 -21.59 1.58 10.49
CA THR A 68 -21.66 2.24 11.80
C THR A 68 -23.10 2.56 12.21
N LEU A 69 -24.01 2.71 11.25
CA LEU A 69 -25.45 2.94 11.50
C LEU A 69 -26.09 1.81 12.33
N ILE A 70 -25.53 0.60 12.24
CA ILE A 70 -25.96 -0.57 13.02
C ILE A 70 -24.87 -1.03 14.02
N LEU A 71 -23.99 -0.11 14.42
CA LEU A 71 -22.91 -0.26 15.41
C LEU A 71 -21.75 -1.20 15.04
N ILE A 72 -21.93 -2.21 14.19
CA ILE A 72 -20.85 -3.15 13.82
C ILE A 72 -19.69 -2.46 13.06
N GLY A 73 -19.98 -1.36 12.36
CA GLY A 73 -18.98 -0.60 11.63
C GLY A 73 -17.83 -0.09 12.51
N TYR A 74 -18.08 0.25 13.78
CA TYR A 74 -17.02 0.74 14.68
C TYR A 74 -15.93 -0.32 14.91
N LEU A 75 -16.32 -1.57 15.14
CA LEU A 75 -15.38 -2.67 15.31
C LEU A 75 -14.58 -2.91 14.02
N LEU A 76 -15.26 -2.92 12.87
CA LEU A 76 -14.63 -3.14 11.58
C LEU A 76 -13.68 -2.01 11.19
N LEU A 77 -14.01 -0.76 11.48
CA LEU A 77 -13.12 0.38 11.28
C LEU A 77 -11.87 0.29 12.18
N GLY A 78 -12.02 -0.17 13.43
CA GLY A 78 -10.89 -0.44 14.32
C GLY A 78 -9.93 -1.49 13.74
N ILE A 79 -10.47 -2.59 13.22
CA ILE A 79 -9.68 -3.64 12.55
C ILE A 79 -9.01 -3.07 11.28
N LEU A 80 -9.76 -2.30 10.48
CA LEU A 80 -9.22 -1.69 9.26
C LEU A 80 -8.07 -0.74 9.57
N ALA A 81 -8.15 0.03 10.66
CA ALA A 81 -7.06 0.90 11.10
C ALA A 81 -5.78 0.10 11.42
N LEU A 82 -5.91 -1.01 12.17
CA LEU A 82 -4.77 -1.90 12.46
C LEU A 82 -4.18 -2.51 11.18
N VAL A 83 -5.03 -3.01 10.28
CA VAL A 83 -4.60 -3.58 8.99
C VAL A 83 -3.90 -2.53 8.12
N SER A 84 -4.43 -1.30 8.08
CA SER A 84 -3.86 -0.18 7.33
C SER A 84 -2.48 0.25 7.82
N PHE A 85 -2.13 -0.08 9.06
CA PHE A 85 -0.82 0.19 9.63
C PHE A 85 0.13 -1.01 9.54
N ILE A 86 -0.33 -2.20 9.96
CA ILE A 86 0.52 -3.39 10.07
C ILE A 86 0.97 -3.88 8.69
N LEU A 87 0.06 -3.95 7.72
CA LEU A 87 0.41 -4.53 6.42
C LEU A 87 1.47 -3.70 5.66
N PRO A 88 1.41 -2.35 5.60
CA PRO A 88 2.48 -1.56 4.99
C PRO A 88 3.83 -1.71 5.69
N VAL A 89 3.87 -1.81 7.02
CA VAL A 89 5.13 -2.08 7.75
C VAL A 89 5.72 -3.43 7.32
N MET A 90 4.90 -4.48 7.24
CA MET A 90 5.37 -5.78 6.74
C MET A 90 5.84 -5.72 5.29
N ALA A 91 5.14 -4.95 4.45
CA ALA A 91 5.48 -4.76 3.05
C ALA A 91 6.86 -4.12 2.90
N ILE A 92 7.13 -3.03 3.66
CA ILE A 92 8.45 -2.38 3.72
C ILE A 92 9.53 -3.39 4.12
N ILE A 93 9.33 -4.12 5.22
CA ILE A 93 10.33 -5.10 5.68
C ILE A 93 10.61 -6.13 4.58
N LYS A 94 9.56 -6.67 3.95
CA LYS A 94 9.70 -7.71 2.94
C LYS A 94 10.43 -7.23 1.68
N VAL A 95 10.15 -6.02 1.18
CA VAL A 95 10.85 -5.48 0.00
C VAL A 95 12.30 -5.06 0.29
N LEU A 96 12.63 -4.77 1.55
CA LEU A 96 14.01 -4.49 1.95
C LEU A 96 14.86 -5.77 2.07
N VAL A 97 14.26 -6.86 2.54
CA VAL A 97 14.89 -8.19 2.67
C VAL A 97 15.00 -8.86 1.30
N ASN A 98 13.91 -8.89 0.53
CA ASN A 98 13.83 -9.54 -0.78
C ASN A 98 13.48 -8.52 -1.88
N PRO A 99 14.42 -7.65 -2.28
CA PRO A 99 14.15 -6.54 -3.19
C PRO A 99 13.79 -6.96 -4.62
N SER A 100 14.00 -8.22 -5.00
CA SER A 100 13.56 -8.76 -6.29
C SER A 100 12.11 -9.24 -6.29
N GLU A 101 11.47 -9.33 -5.12
CA GLU A 101 10.10 -9.81 -4.96
C GLU A 101 9.13 -8.65 -4.72
N VAL A 102 7.92 -8.81 -5.23
CA VAL A 102 6.82 -7.87 -5.02
C VAL A 102 6.03 -8.31 -3.79
N PHE A 103 5.86 -7.41 -2.82
CA PHE A 103 4.95 -7.69 -1.72
C PHE A 103 3.51 -7.69 -2.24
N ARG A 104 2.73 -8.72 -1.87
CA ARG A 104 1.32 -8.83 -2.25
C ARG A 104 0.45 -8.71 -1.00
N TYR A 105 -0.37 -7.65 -0.94
CA TYR A 105 -1.30 -7.47 0.15
C TYR A 105 -2.39 -8.55 0.09
N PRO A 106 -2.73 -9.19 1.22
CA PRO A 106 -3.85 -10.11 1.27
C PRO A 106 -5.17 -9.35 1.23
N PHE A 107 -6.24 -10.04 0.80
CA PHE A 107 -7.62 -9.54 0.88
C PHE A 107 -7.88 -8.19 0.19
N ILE A 108 -7.20 -7.94 -0.93
CA ILE A 108 -7.45 -6.77 -1.79
C ILE A 108 -7.84 -7.17 -3.21
N PHE A 109 -8.67 -6.35 -3.83
CA PHE A 109 -8.92 -6.38 -5.26
C PHE A 109 -7.74 -5.74 -6.02
N ARG A 110 -7.23 -6.41 -7.05
CA ARG A 110 -6.15 -5.91 -7.92
C ARG A 110 -6.73 -5.44 -9.23
N ILE A 111 -6.91 -4.12 -9.35
CA ILE A 111 -7.58 -3.48 -10.49
C ILE A 111 -6.54 -2.93 -11.48
N LEU A 112 -5.35 -2.55 -10.98
CA LEU A 112 -4.22 -1.99 -11.73
C LEU A 112 -3.12 -3.02 -12.06
#